data_AF-A0A2Y9H2X2-F1
#
_entry.id   AF-A0A2Y9H2X2-F1
#
_cell.length_a   1.000
_cell.length_b   1.000
_cell.length_c   1.000
_cell.angle_alpha   90.00
_cell.angle_beta   90.00
_cell.angle_gamma   90.00
#
_symmetry.space_group_name_H-M   'P 1'
#
loop_
_entity.id
_entity.type
_entity.pdbx_description
1 polymer ?
#
loop_
_entity_poly.entity_id
_entity_poly.type
_entity_poly.pdbx_seq_one_letter_code
_entity_poly.pdbx_strand_id
1 'polypeptide(L)'
;MAGCGEGGAAPVVPLGSPGVCTKGLQRKGPCERRRLKAVVSEQLSQDLLRLLREEIHTDVTFCVGSTLFKAHKAVLLARVPDFCFHTIGQTSDNLTNLEPIAVENFEASEFRKFLQIVYSSNRSLKNYEEEILRKKIVERGVPQERYDFSFGKCTDNDGRSSVEFLDKKSSPCSLLKHEVPENISDGEDNLISTDNCDLDPASELGEDLLKLYVKHYCPDIDIYVDGKSFKAHRAILSARSSYFAAMLSGCWAESSQEYITLQGINHVEMNVMMHFIYGGTLDFPDKANVGQILNMADMYGLEGLKEVAIYILRRDYCNFFQKPIPRRLASVLECLIIAHTVGVDSLFADCMKWIVKHFARFWSERSFANVPSEIQKSCLNMLIQSLNDKNAAFLLMESDRLIISLPRVKWTEVALTMASQLQEE
;
A
#
# COMPACT_ATOMS: atom_id res chain seq x y z
N MET A 1 33.47 -85.61 2.61
CA MET A 1 33.63 -84.62 3.70
C MET A 1 33.81 -83.26 3.02
N ALA A 2 32.71 -82.59 2.71
CA ALA A 2 32.04 -81.57 3.55
C ALA A 2 32.80 -80.22 3.46
N GLY A 3 32.21 -79.09 3.03
CA GLY A 3 30.85 -78.76 2.64
C GLY A 3 30.79 -77.28 2.18
N CYS A 4 29.65 -76.91 1.57
CA CYS A 4 28.95 -75.60 1.51
C CYS A 4 29.75 -74.28 1.61
N GLY A 5 29.49 -73.24 0.82
CA GLY A 5 28.20 -72.86 0.24
C GLY A 5 28.25 -71.69 -0.74
N GLU A 6 27.07 -71.47 -1.31
CA GLU A 6 26.70 -70.56 -2.40
C GLU A 6 26.80 -69.07 -2.03
N GLY A 7 26.90 -68.21 -3.06
CA GLY A 7 26.66 -66.77 -2.92
C GLY A 7 27.05 -65.99 -4.17
N GLY A 8 26.11 -65.83 -5.09
CA GLY A 8 26.29 -65.09 -6.34
C GLY A 8 26.67 -63.61 -6.13
N ALA A 9 27.51 -63.10 -7.02
CA ALA A 9 27.86 -61.69 -7.10
C ALA A 9 26.65 -60.88 -7.63
N ALA A 10 26.05 -60.07 -6.75
CA ALA A 10 25.11 -59.03 -7.12
C ALA A 10 25.84 -57.70 -7.39
N PRO A 11 25.34 -56.83 -8.29
CA PRO A 11 26.02 -55.61 -8.69
C PRO A 11 25.98 -54.56 -7.57
N VAL A 12 27.07 -53.80 -7.48
CA VAL A 12 27.27 -52.70 -6.54
C VAL A 12 26.20 -51.62 -6.75
N VAL A 13 25.29 -51.50 -5.77
CA VAL A 13 24.38 -50.36 -5.63
C VAL A 13 25.13 -49.26 -4.88
N PRO A 14 25.34 -48.06 -5.44
CA PRO A 14 25.73 -46.91 -4.63
C PRO A 14 24.51 -46.50 -3.80
N LEU A 15 24.57 -46.65 -2.48
CA LEU A 15 23.61 -46.03 -1.58
C LEU A 15 23.71 -44.51 -1.75
N GLY A 16 22.75 -43.96 -2.52
CA GLY A 16 22.48 -42.54 -2.54
C GLY A 16 22.11 -42.09 -1.14
N SER A 17 22.99 -41.29 -0.53
CA SER A 17 22.64 -40.53 0.66
C SER A 17 21.47 -39.61 0.31
N PRO A 18 20.40 -39.53 1.12
CA PRO A 18 19.28 -38.65 0.83
C PRO A 18 19.83 -37.23 0.80
N GLY A 19 19.78 -36.63 -0.39
CA GLY A 19 20.21 -35.28 -0.64
C GLY A 19 19.54 -34.39 0.39
N VAL A 20 20.35 -33.83 1.29
CA VAL A 20 19.98 -32.62 2.00
C VAL A 20 19.71 -31.62 0.90
N CYS A 21 18.43 -31.47 0.58
CA CYS A 21 17.93 -30.40 -0.26
C CYS A 21 18.27 -29.14 0.53
N THR A 22 19.46 -28.60 0.25
CA THR A 22 19.83 -27.24 0.54
C THR A 22 18.80 -26.42 -0.21
N LYS A 23 17.66 -26.18 0.45
CA LYS A 23 16.76 -25.10 0.10
C LYS A 23 17.65 -23.88 0.08
N GLY A 24 18.08 -23.49 -1.12
CA GLY A 24 18.89 -22.33 -1.34
C GLY A 24 18.26 -21.16 -0.60
N LEU A 25 19.09 -20.21 -0.16
CA LEU A 25 18.64 -18.93 0.39
C LEU A 25 17.69 -18.25 -0.62
N GLN A 26 16.42 -18.64 -0.60
CA GLN A 26 15.38 -18.13 -1.47
C GLN A 26 14.94 -16.81 -0.85
N ARG A 27 15.50 -15.74 -1.40
CA ARG A 27 14.99 -14.35 -1.45
C ARG A 27 13.62 -14.19 -0.76
N LYS A 28 13.59 -14.00 0.56
CA LYS A 28 12.33 -13.79 1.32
C LYS A 28 11.54 -12.58 0.79
N GLY A 29 12.24 -11.50 0.46
CA GLY A 29 11.63 -10.24 0.03
C GLY A 29 10.71 -10.33 -1.21
N PRO A 30 11.16 -10.87 -2.36
CA PRO A 30 10.33 -11.00 -3.56
C PRO A 30 9.11 -11.90 -3.40
N CYS A 31 9.19 -12.97 -2.60
CA CYS A 31 8.03 -13.82 -2.32
C CYS A 31 7.02 -13.11 -1.42
N GLU A 32 7.50 -12.40 -0.40
CA GLU A 32 6.66 -11.63 0.51
C GLU A 32 5.98 -10.44 -0.19
N ARG A 33 6.69 -9.72 -1.07
CA ARG A 33 6.09 -8.65 -1.90
C ARG A 33 4.98 -9.17 -2.79
N ARG A 34 5.19 -10.31 -3.46
CA ARG A 34 4.17 -10.93 -4.33
C ARG A 34 2.93 -11.36 -3.55
N ARG A 35 3.13 -11.97 -2.37
CA ARG A 35 2.04 -12.35 -1.46
C ARG A 35 1.25 -11.11 -1.03
N LEU A 36 1.94 -10.07 -0.58
CA LEU A 36 1.31 -8.84 -0.12
C LEU A 36 0.56 -8.13 -1.27
N LYS A 37 1.16 -8.06 -2.46
CA LYS A 37 0.51 -7.54 -3.67
C LYS A 37 -0.81 -8.24 -3.96
N ALA A 38 -0.83 -9.57 -3.90
CA ALA A 38 -2.04 -10.35 -4.11
C ALA A 38 -3.11 -10.03 -3.05
N VAL A 39 -2.73 -10.00 -1.77
CA VAL A 39 -3.66 -9.68 -0.66
C VAL A 39 -4.25 -8.28 -0.81
N VAL A 40 -3.42 -7.26 -1.06
CA VAL A 40 -3.87 -5.87 -1.22
C VAL A 40 -4.76 -5.71 -2.45
N SER A 41 -4.42 -6.35 -3.58
CA SER A 41 -5.25 -6.32 -4.79
C SER A 41 -6.60 -6.99 -4.59
N GLU A 42 -6.65 -8.08 -3.83
CA GLU A 42 -7.88 -8.80 -3.54
C GLU A 42 -8.76 -7.97 -2.59
N GLN A 43 -8.17 -7.37 -1.56
CA GLN A 43 -8.89 -6.48 -0.65
C GLN A 43 -9.50 -5.27 -1.39
N LEU A 44 -8.75 -4.66 -2.31
CA LEU A 44 -9.26 -3.57 -3.17
C LEU A 44 -10.48 -4.02 -3.97
N SER A 45 -10.39 -5.15 -4.66
CA SER A 45 -11.50 -5.74 -5.40
C SER A 45 -12.74 -5.99 -4.53
N GLN A 46 -12.54 -6.54 -3.33
CA GLN A 46 -13.63 -6.84 -2.39
C GLN A 46 -14.31 -5.58 -1.86
N ASP A 47 -13.54 -4.54 -1.53
CA ASP A 47 -14.08 -3.27 -1.03
C ASP A 47 -14.89 -2.54 -2.11
N LEU A 48 -14.44 -2.54 -3.37
CA LEU A 48 -15.20 -1.97 -4.47
C LEU A 48 -16.46 -2.79 -4.77
N LEU A 49 -16.38 -4.12 -4.71
CA LEU A 49 -17.57 -4.96 -4.87
C LEU A 49 -18.58 -4.75 -3.74
N ARG A 50 -18.11 -4.52 -2.50
CA ARG A 50 -18.95 -4.13 -1.36
C ARG A 50 -19.63 -2.79 -1.63
N LEU A 51 -18.87 -1.79 -2.10
CA LEU A 51 -19.40 -0.47 -2.46
C LEU A 51 -20.56 -0.56 -3.45
N LEU A 52 -20.44 -1.39 -4.49
CA LEU A 52 -21.53 -1.64 -5.44
C LEU A 52 -22.76 -2.29 -4.79
N ARG A 53 -22.56 -3.22 -3.86
CA ARG A 53 -23.66 -3.97 -3.21
C ARG A 53 -24.42 -3.15 -2.17
N GLU A 54 -23.70 -2.32 -1.43
CA GLU A 54 -24.27 -1.49 -0.36
C GLU A 54 -24.85 -0.16 -0.89
N GLU A 55 -24.60 0.17 -2.16
CA GLU A 55 -25.11 1.36 -2.85
C GLU A 55 -24.74 2.70 -2.17
N ILE A 56 -23.65 2.70 -1.40
CA ILE A 56 -23.17 3.86 -0.63
C ILE A 56 -22.61 4.92 -1.59
N HIS A 57 -23.10 6.16 -1.49
CA HIS A 57 -22.67 7.28 -2.35
C HIS A 57 -22.88 7.05 -3.86
N THR A 58 -23.87 6.24 -4.25
CA THR A 58 -24.24 6.07 -5.66
C THR A 58 -24.76 7.37 -6.27
N ASP A 59 -24.28 7.70 -7.48
CA ASP A 59 -24.52 8.97 -8.17
C ASP A 59 -25.05 8.80 -9.60
N VAL A 60 -25.27 7.55 -10.03
CA VAL A 60 -25.91 7.20 -11.31
C VAL A 60 -26.80 5.98 -11.13
N THR A 61 -27.95 5.99 -11.81
CA THR A 61 -28.88 4.87 -11.88
C THR A 61 -29.12 4.49 -13.33
N PHE A 62 -28.97 3.20 -13.67
CA PHE A 62 -29.29 2.65 -14.98
C PHE A 62 -30.61 1.88 -14.94
N CYS A 63 -31.37 1.95 -16.03
CA CYS A 63 -32.60 1.18 -16.24
C CYS A 63 -32.37 0.15 -17.35
N VAL A 64 -32.49 -1.13 -17.04
CA VAL A 64 -32.39 -2.25 -17.99
C VAL A 64 -33.71 -3.02 -17.95
N GLY A 65 -34.55 -2.81 -18.96
CA GLY A 65 -35.93 -3.30 -18.96
C GLY A 65 -36.73 -2.69 -17.82
N SER A 66 -37.09 -3.51 -16.82
CA SER A 66 -37.80 -3.08 -15.60
C SER A 66 -36.91 -3.03 -14.35
N THR A 67 -35.61 -3.30 -14.48
CA THR A 67 -34.69 -3.40 -13.34
C THR A 67 -33.81 -2.15 -13.26
N LEU A 68 -33.69 -1.58 -12.06
CA LEU A 68 -32.80 -0.45 -11.79
C LEU A 68 -31.48 -0.93 -11.19
N PHE A 69 -30.38 -0.29 -11.59
CA PHE A 69 -29.04 -0.55 -11.11
C PHE A 69 -28.37 0.75 -10.70
N LYS A 70 -28.04 0.90 -9.42
CA LYS A 70 -27.24 2.04 -8.95
C LYS A 70 -25.74 1.75 -9.08
N ALA A 71 -24.98 2.77 -9.40
CA ALA A 71 -23.53 2.69 -9.56
C ALA A 71 -22.87 4.05 -9.27
N HIS A 72 -21.56 4.11 -9.51
CA HIS A 72 -20.68 5.25 -9.26
C HIS A 72 -20.03 5.71 -10.57
N LYS A 73 -20.26 6.95 -11.00
CA LYS A 73 -19.66 7.54 -12.21
C LYS A 73 -18.13 7.47 -12.14
N ALA A 74 -17.56 7.76 -10.98
CA ALA A 74 -16.12 7.68 -10.73
C ALA A 74 -15.51 6.31 -11.08
N VAL A 75 -16.12 5.21 -10.61
CA VAL A 75 -15.62 3.85 -10.88
C VAL A 75 -15.81 3.46 -12.34
N LEU A 76 -16.95 3.82 -12.94
CA LEU A 76 -17.22 3.56 -14.35
C LEU A 76 -16.25 4.32 -15.26
N LEU A 77 -16.02 5.61 -14.98
CA LEU A 77 -15.08 6.45 -15.72
C LEU A 77 -13.65 5.92 -15.65
N ALA A 78 -13.24 5.40 -14.48
CA ALA A 78 -11.92 4.81 -14.32
C ALA A 78 -11.75 3.50 -15.11
N ARG A 79 -12.76 2.63 -15.08
CA ARG A 79 -12.63 1.22 -15.51
C ARG A 79 -13.18 0.92 -16.89
N VAL A 80 -14.18 1.68 -17.31
CA VAL A 80 -14.89 1.56 -18.60
C VAL A 80 -15.23 2.96 -19.15
N PRO A 81 -14.21 3.78 -19.49
CA PRO A 81 -14.39 5.16 -19.90
C PRO A 81 -15.21 5.32 -21.19
N ASP A 82 -15.07 4.42 -22.17
CA ASP A 82 -15.77 4.49 -23.45
C ASP A 82 -17.26 4.15 -23.27
N PHE A 83 -17.57 3.15 -22.44
CA PHE A 83 -18.93 2.87 -22.00
C PHE A 83 -19.53 4.08 -21.29
N CYS A 84 -18.80 4.68 -20.35
CA CYS A 84 -19.24 5.87 -19.62
C CYS A 84 -19.56 7.03 -20.59
N PHE A 85 -18.68 7.30 -21.56
CA PHE A 85 -18.89 8.33 -22.57
C PHE A 85 -20.15 8.08 -23.43
N HIS A 86 -20.32 6.86 -23.95
CA HIS A 86 -21.46 6.51 -24.80
C HIS A 86 -22.80 6.34 -24.06
N THR A 87 -22.78 6.20 -22.73
CA THR A 87 -24.00 5.98 -21.93
C THR A 87 -24.41 7.20 -21.14
N ILE A 88 -23.45 7.86 -20.49
CA ILE A 88 -23.67 9.02 -19.62
C ILE A 88 -23.36 10.31 -20.38
N GLY A 89 -22.34 10.34 -21.25
CA GLY A 89 -21.97 11.55 -22.00
C GLY A 89 -22.97 11.98 -23.08
N GLN A 90 -23.91 11.11 -23.49
CA GLN A 90 -24.97 11.46 -24.44
C GLN A 90 -26.15 12.21 -23.79
N THR A 91 -26.24 12.24 -22.46
CA THR A 91 -27.22 13.08 -21.77
C THR A 91 -26.64 14.48 -21.67
N SER A 92 -27.12 15.39 -22.52
CA SER A 92 -26.67 16.79 -22.56
C SER A 92 -26.68 17.45 -21.17
N ASP A 93 -25.69 18.33 -20.97
CA ASP A 93 -25.48 19.19 -19.81
C ASP A 93 -26.77 19.61 -19.07
N ASN A 94 -26.71 19.51 -17.73
CA ASN A 94 -27.65 20.10 -16.76
C ASN A 94 -29.03 19.45 -16.60
N LEU A 95 -29.11 18.13 -16.40
CA LEU A 95 -30.29 17.54 -15.76
C LEU A 95 -29.90 16.77 -14.50
N THR A 96 -30.55 17.14 -13.40
CA THR A 96 -30.51 16.54 -12.07
C THR A 96 -30.25 15.02 -12.08
N ASN A 97 -29.39 14.57 -11.16
CA ASN A 97 -28.98 13.18 -10.86
C ASN A 97 -30.14 12.19 -10.52
N LEU A 98 -31.32 12.35 -11.11
CA LEU A 98 -32.56 11.70 -10.70
C LEU A 98 -33.18 10.83 -11.79
N GLU A 99 -32.88 11.05 -13.06
CA GLU A 99 -33.48 10.22 -14.13
C GLU A 99 -32.64 8.97 -14.43
N PRO A 100 -33.23 7.76 -14.37
CA PRO A 100 -32.55 6.54 -14.75
C PRO A 100 -32.11 6.54 -16.21
N ILE A 101 -30.84 6.23 -16.47
CA ILE A 101 -30.28 6.13 -17.82
C ILE A 101 -30.68 4.78 -18.42
N ALA A 102 -31.43 4.80 -19.51
CA ALA A 102 -31.82 3.58 -20.21
C ALA A 102 -30.61 2.89 -20.87
N VAL A 103 -30.44 1.60 -20.58
CA VAL A 103 -29.44 0.75 -21.22
C VAL A 103 -30.19 -0.32 -22.01
N GLU A 104 -30.29 -0.08 -23.31
CA GLU A 104 -30.92 -0.97 -24.28
C GLU A 104 -30.00 -2.15 -24.62
N ASN A 105 -30.60 -3.25 -25.07
CA ASN A 105 -29.90 -4.44 -25.60
C ASN A 105 -29.08 -5.25 -24.59
N PHE A 106 -29.41 -5.13 -23.31
CA PHE A 106 -28.87 -5.97 -22.24
C PHE A 106 -30.01 -6.67 -21.49
N GLU A 107 -29.78 -7.93 -21.13
CA GLU A 107 -30.56 -8.55 -20.07
C GLU A 107 -30.08 -8.04 -18.71
N ALA A 108 -31.00 -7.91 -17.74
CA ALA A 108 -30.67 -7.49 -16.38
C ALA A 108 -29.62 -8.41 -15.72
N SER A 109 -29.60 -9.70 -16.06
CA SER A 109 -28.62 -10.66 -15.54
C SER A 109 -27.22 -10.44 -16.10
N GLU A 110 -27.11 -10.05 -17.38
CA GLU A 110 -25.85 -9.73 -18.05
C GLU A 110 -25.30 -8.40 -17.55
N PHE A 111 -26.15 -7.36 -17.43
CA PHE A 111 -25.73 -6.05 -16.95
C PHE A 111 -25.25 -6.10 -15.48
N ARG A 112 -25.88 -6.95 -14.65
CA ARG A 112 -25.39 -7.22 -13.29
C ARG A 112 -23.99 -7.80 -13.30
N LYS A 113 -23.71 -8.78 -14.16
CA LYS A 113 -22.37 -9.39 -14.28
C LYS A 113 -21.35 -8.39 -14.80
N PHE A 114 -21.74 -7.55 -15.76
CA PHE A 114 -20.91 -6.45 -16.26
C PHE A 114 -20.48 -5.53 -15.12
N LEU A 115 -21.42 -4.99 -14.33
CA LEU A 115 -21.09 -4.14 -13.18
C LEU A 115 -20.22 -4.87 -12.15
N GLN A 116 -20.51 -6.14 -11.85
CA GLN A 116 -19.66 -6.92 -10.95
C GLN A 116 -18.22 -7.01 -11.45
N ILE A 117 -18.02 -7.29 -12.75
CA ILE A 117 -16.68 -7.37 -13.37
C ILE A 117 -15.97 -6.03 -13.33
N VAL A 118 -16.67 -4.93 -13.61
CA VAL A 118 -16.12 -3.57 -13.58
C VAL A 118 -15.52 -3.23 -12.21
N TYR A 119 -16.22 -3.60 -11.13
CA TYR A 119 -15.81 -3.29 -9.77
C TYR A 119 -14.80 -4.28 -9.18
N SER A 120 -14.77 -5.54 -9.63
CA SER A 120 -13.97 -6.58 -8.97
C SER A 120 -12.81 -7.15 -9.80
N SER A 121 -12.77 -6.94 -11.12
CA SER A 121 -11.69 -7.51 -11.94
C SER A 121 -10.36 -6.82 -11.65
N ASN A 122 -9.34 -7.57 -11.25
CA ASN A 122 -7.97 -7.08 -11.07
C ASN A 122 -7.17 -7.00 -12.39
N ARG A 123 -7.82 -7.24 -13.54
CA ARG A 123 -7.21 -7.24 -14.89
C ARG A 123 -7.77 -6.11 -15.74
N SER A 124 -7.11 -5.87 -16.87
CA SER A 124 -7.57 -4.95 -17.91
C SER A 124 -8.97 -5.28 -18.38
N LEU A 125 -9.79 -4.24 -18.57
CA LEU A 125 -11.13 -4.37 -19.12
C LEU A 125 -11.26 -3.89 -20.57
N LYS A 126 -10.20 -3.37 -21.20
CA LYS A 126 -10.27 -2.80 -22.56
C LYS A 126 -10.96 -3.71 -23.57
N ASN A 127 -10.51 -4.95 -23.69
CA ASN A 127 -11.10 -5.92 -24.63
C ASN A 127 -12.55 -6.28 -24.25
N TYR A 128 -12.84 -6.34 -22.94
CA TYR A 128 -14.17 -6.65 -22.44
C TYR A 128 -15.15 -5.49 -22.68
N GLU A 129 -14.70 -4.26 -22.47
CA GLU A 129 -15.44 -3.04 -22.78
C GLU A 129 -15.74 -2.92 -24.26
N GLU A 130 -14.78 -3.19 -25.14
CA GLU A 130 -15.01 -3.23 -26.58
C GLU A 130 -16.10 -4.25 -26.98
N GLU A 131 -16.15 -5.42 -26.34
CA GLU A 131 -17.19 -6.42 -26.56
C GLU A 131 -18.58 -5.91 -26.13
N ILE A 132 -18.64 -5.28 -24.95
CA ILE A 132 -19.87 -4.68 -24.41
C ILE A 132 -20.37 -3.54 -25.30
N LEU A 133 -19.48 -2.68 -25.78
CA LEU A 133 -19.81 -1.59 -26.70
C LEU A 133 -20.26 -2.11 -28.07
N ARG A 134 -19.63 -3.15 -28.62
CA ARG A 134 -20.08 -3.77 -29.87
C ARG A 134 -21.50 -4.31 -29.74
N LYS A 135 -21.83 -4.99 -28.65
CA LYS A 135 -23.22 -5.44 -28.40
C LYS A 135 -24.21 -4.28 -28.36
N LYS A 136 -23.81 -3.13 -27.80
CA LYS A 136 -24.64 -1.92 -27.77
C LYS A 136 -24.77 -1.22 -29.13
N ILE A 137 -23.70 -1.22 -29.94
CA ILE A 137 -23.61 -0.48 -31.22
C ILE A 137 -24.11 -1.29 -32.42
N VAL A 138 -24.00 -2.62 -32.41
CA VAL A 138 -24.34 -3.49 -33.57
C VAL A 138 -25.83 -3.42 -33.98
N GLU A 139 -26.70 -2.76 -33.22
CA GLU A 139 -28.08 -2.45 -33.65
C GLU A 139 -28.35 -0.97 -34.02
N ARG A 140 -27.43 -0.03 -33.74
CA ARG A 140 -27.49 1.33 -34.31
C ARG A 140 -26.55 1.39 -35.50
N GLY A 141 -27.07 1.20 -36.70
CA GLY A 141 -26.32 1.30 -37.96
C GLY A 141 -25.76 2.70 -38.25
N VAL A 142 -24.73 3.12 -37.52
CA VAL A 142 -23.99 4.39 -37.75
C VAL A 142 -22.47 4.13 -37.69
N PRO A 143 -21.66 4.73 -38.58
CA PRO A 143 -20.24 4.42 -38.70
C PRO A 143 -19.42 4.92 -37.51
N GLN A 144 -18.33 4.19 -37.27
CA GLN A 144 -17.37 4.36 -36.20
C GLN A 144 -16.43 5.55 -36.48
N GLU A 145 -16.70 6.72 -35.90
CA GLU A 145 -15.64 7.70 -35.66
C GLU A 145 -14.88 7.27 -34.40
N ARG A 146 -13.71 6.64 -34.60
CA ARG A 146 -12.74 6.46 -33.52
C ARG A 146 -12.25 7.84 -33.12
N TYR A 147 -12.62 8.29 -31.94
CA TYR A 147 -11.89 9.33 -31.23
C TYR A 147 -11.00 8.64 -30.20
N ASP A 148 -9.69 8.69 -30.44
CA ASP A 148 -8.69 8.19 -29.51
C ASP A 148 -8.65 9.10 -28.28
N PHE A 149 -9.38 8.75 -27.21
CA PHE A 149 -8.94 9.09 -25.86
C PHE A 149 -7.75 8.19 -25.52
N SER A 150 -6.63 8.47 -26.19
CA SER A 150 -5.37 7.83 -25.87
C SER A 150 -4.95 8.28 -24.47
N PHE A 151 -5.03 7.36 -23.51
CA PHE A 151 -4.13 7.41 -22.36
C PHE A 151 -2.72 7.38 -22.94
N GLY A 152 -2.09 8.54 -23.02
CA GLY A 152 -0.74 8.69 -23.55
C GLY A 152 0.19 7.63 -22.97
N LYS A 153 0.63 6.70 -23.81
CA LYS A 153 1.80 5.88 -23.54
C LYS A 153 3.00 6.82 -23.66
N CYS A 154 3.61 7.19 -22.55
CA CYS A 154 4.99 7.67 -22.57
C CYS A 154 5.88 6.43 -22.70
N THR A 155 6.36 6.16 -23.90
CA THR A 155 7.58 5.39 -24.09
C THR A 155 8.71 6.40 -24.21
N ASP A 156 9.59 6.43 -23.21
CA ASP A 156 10.84 7.15 -23.33
C ASP A 156 11.74 6.40 -24.30
N ASN A 157 12.16 7.09 -25.35
CA ASN A 157 13.53 7.02 -25.81
C ASN A 157 13.93 8.35 -26.46
N ASP A 158 15.14 8.73 -26.10
CA ASP A 158 16.04 9.67 -26.73
C ASP A 158 15.92 11.15 -26.35
N GLY A 159 16.99 11.59 -25.71
CA GLY A 159 17.12 12.87 -25.06
C GLY A 159 17.12 14.07 -26.01
N ARG A 160 16.92 15.21 -25.34
CA ARG A 160 17.09 16.58 -25.82
C ARG A 160 15.90 17.12 -26.63
N SER A 161 15.11 17.99 -26.00
CA SER A 161 15.11 19.45 -26.27
C SER A 161 13.74 20.08 -26.02
N SER A 162 13.76 21.10 -25.15
CA SER A 162 13.05 22.39 -25.19
C SER A 162 11.58 22.43 -25.64
N VAL A 163 10.73 22.80 -24.68
CA VAL A 163 9.29 23.02 -24.82
C VAL A 163 9.03 24.48 -25.24
N GLU A 164 8.33 24.68 -26.36
CA GLU A 164 7.54 25.88 -26.59
C GLU A 164 6.05 25.52 -26.65
N PHE A 165 5.28 26.30 -25.91
CA PHE A 165 3.84 26.22 -25.74
C PHE A 165 3.09 26.69 -26.99
N LEU A 166 1.93 26.09 -27.26
CA LEU A 166 0.85 26.78 -27.98
C LEU A 166 -0.52 26.28 -27.53
N ASP A 167 -1.22 27.21 -26.87
CA ASP A 167 -2.63 27.18 -26.50
C ASP A 167 -3.56 26.82 -27.66
N LYS A 168 -4.54 25.95 -27.42
CA LYS A 168 -5.88 26.08 -28.01
C LYS A 168 -6.96 25.64 -27.01
N LYS A 169 -7.80 26.62 -26.68
CA LYS A 169 -8.93 26.61 -25.74
C LYS A 169 -9.99 25.56 -26.09
N SER A 170 -10.46 24.84 -25.06
CA SER A 170 -11.86 24.44 -24.93
C SER A 170 -12.32 24.68 -23.48
N SER A 171 -13.61 24.99 -23.34
CA SER A 171 -14.25 25.79 -22.30
C SER A 171 -14.12 25.27 -20.85
N PRO A 172 -13.94 26.15 -19.83
CA PRO A 172 -14.01 25.77 -18.43
C PRO A 172 -15.46 25.82 -17.93
N CYS A 173 -16.02 24.68 -17.50
CA CYS A 173 -17.22 24.70 -16.68
C CYS A 173 -16.83 25.20 -15.28
N SER A 174 -17.40 26.33 -14.89
CA SER A 174 -17.18 26.99 -13.61
C SER A 174 -18.54 27.23 -12.93
N LEU A 175 -18.46 27.61 -11.65
CA LEU A 175 -19.50 28.11 -10.71
C LEU A 175 -19.88 27.06 -9.65
N LEU A 176 -19.79 27.34 -8.34
CA LEU A 176 -19.93 28.60 -7.61
C LEU A 176 -18.89 28.72 -6.48
N LYS A 177 -18.32 29.92 -6.31
CA LYS A 177 -17.54 30.28 -5.11
C LYS A 177 -18.50 30.67 -3.99
N HIS A 178 -18.33 30.10 -2.80
CA HIS A 178 -18.82 30.68 -1.57
C HIS A 178 -17.66 30.85 -0.59
N GLU A 179 -17.66 31.98 0.12
CA GLU A 179 -16.53 32.55 0.85
C GLU A 179 -16.03 31.68 2.02
N VAL A 180 -14.71 31.45 2.07
CA VAL A 180 -13.96 30.94 3.22
C VAL A 180 -13.40 32.15 3.99
N PRO A 181 -13.34 32.14 5.35
CA PRO A 181 -12.91 33.31 6.11
C PRO A 181 -11.44 33.66 5.86
N GLU A 182 -11.18 34.96 5.70
CA GLU A 182 -9.86 35.56 5.51
C GLU A 182 -8.91 35.25 6.67
N ASN A 183 -7.81 34.56 6.38
CA ASN A 183 -6.43 34.89 6.76
C ASN A 183 -5.52 33.73 6.33
N ILE A 184 -4.86 33.86 5.18
CA ILE A 184 -3.48 33.40 4.92
C ILE A 184 -3.00 34.12 3.64
N SER A 185 -1.83 34.72 3.76
CA SER A 185 -1.10 35.52 2.78
C SER A 185 -1.00 34.90 1.37
N ASP A 186 -1.16 35.75 0.37
CA ASP A 186 -0.84 35.53 -1.05
C ASP A 186 0.61 35.11 -1.27
N GLY A 187 0.82 34.25 -2.27
CA GLY A 187 2.08 34.12 -3.01
C GLY A 187 2.70 32.72 -3.07
N GLU A 188 2.74 32.17 -4.30
CA GLU A 188 3.51 30.99 -4.79
C GLU A 188 2.75 29.64 -4.88
N ASP A 189 2.30 29.32 -6.11
CA ASP A 189 2.09 27.99 -6.70
C ASP A 189 1.65 26.83 -5.78
N ASN A 190 0.37 26.81 -5.40
CA ASN A 190 -0.27 25.75 -4.61
C ASN A 190 -0.77 24.53 -5.43
N LEU A 191 -0.19 24.27 -6.60
CA LEU A 191 -0.33 22.98 -7.26
C LEU A 191 0.88 22.14 -6.90
N ILE A 192 0.64 21.05 -6.17
CA ILE A 192 1.67 20.09 -5.79
C ILE A 192 2.51 19.76 -7.02
N SER A 193 3.81 20.10 -6.94
CA SER A 193 4.84 19.49 -7.75
C SER A 193 4.57 17.99 -7.74
N THR A 194 4.20 17.44 -8.89
CA THR A 194 4.07 16.01 -9.11
C THR A 194 5.43 15.37 -8.89
N ASP A 195 5.83 15.23 -7.63
CA ASP A 195 6.77 14.21 -7.19
C ASP A 195 6.02 12.89 -7.42
N ASN A 196 5.99 12.47 -8.69
CA ASN A 196 5.59 11.14 -9.13
C ASN A 196 6.51 10.18 -8.39
N CYS A 197 6.11 9.81 -7.19
CA CYS A 197 6.59 8.62 -6.56
C CYS A 197 5.97 7.51 -7.42
N ASP A 198 6.77 6.92 -8.32
CA ASP A 198 6.39 5.75 -9.12
C ASP A 198 6.11 4.57 -8.17
N LEU A 199 4.97 4.63 -7.50
CA LEU A 199 4.49 3.62 -6.57
C LEU A 199 3.60 2.67 -7.35
N ASP A 200 4.16 1.51 -7.71
CA ASP A 200 3.45 0.48 -8.45
C ASP A 200 2.13 0.07 -7.77
N PRO A 201 0.98 0.21 -8.44
CA PRO A 201 -0.30 -0.27 -7.92
C PRO A 201 -0.36 -1.80 -7.78
N ALA A 202 -1.26 -2.27 -6.92
CA ALA A 202 -1.42 -3.70 -6.63
C ALA A 202 -2.01 -4.49 -7.81
N SER A 203 -2.81 -3.85 -8.66
CA SER A 203 -3.49 -4.46 -9.80
C SER A 203 -3.86 -3.41 -10.86
N GLU A 204 -4.38 -3.85 -12.00
CA GLU A 204 -4.90 -2.92 -13.02
C GLU A 204 -6.15 -2.16 -12.53
N LEU A 205 -6.93 -2.75 -11.62
CA LEU A 205 -8.01 -2.02 -10.92
C LEU A 205 -7.45 -0.85 -10.12
N GLY A 206 -6.40 -1.10 -9.34
CA GLY A 206 -5.72 -0.05 -8.57
C GLY A 206 -5.08 1.01 -9.46
N GLU A 207 -4.47 0.60 -10.56
CA GLU A 207 -3.89 1.51 -11.57
C GLU A 207 -4.93 2.48 -12.14
N ASP A 208 -6.10 1.97 -12.53
CA ASP A 208 -7.15 2.79 -13.12
C ASP A 208 -7.78 3.76 -12.10
N LEU A 209 -8.01 3.30 -10.87
CA LEU A 209 -8.50 4.15 -9.78
C LEU A 209 -7.46 5.19 -9.36
N LEU A 210 -6.17 4.83 -9.34
CA LEU A 210 -5.10 5.79 -9.01
C LEU A 210 -5.01 6.88 -10.09
N LYS A 211 -5.14 6.53 -11.37
CA LYS A 211 -5.21 7.50 -12.47
C LYS A 211 -6.38 8.46 -12.32
N LEU A 212 -7.57 7.95 -11.94
CA LEU A 212 -8.74 8.77 -11.65
C LEU A 212 -8.43 9.83 -10.58
N TYR A 213 -7.77 9.41 -9.50
CA TYR A 213 -7.36 10.30 -8.40
C TYR A 213 -6.31 11.33 -8.81
N VAL A 214 -5.19 10.89 -9.41
CA VAL A 214 -4.06 11.75 -9.80
C VAL A 214 -4.48 12.79 -10.84
N LYS A 215 -5.38 12.43 -11.75
CA LYS A 215 -5.89 13.35 -12.78
C LYS A 215 -7.07 14.21 -12.32
N HIS A 216 -7.55 14.01 -11.10
CA HIS A 216 -8.70 14.73 -10.53
C HIS A 216 -9.96 14.68 -11.40
N TYR A 217 -10.29 13.50 -11.93
CA TYR A 217 -11.51 13.34 -12.72
C TYR A 217 -12.74 13.20 -11.82
N CYS A 218 -13.66 14.16 -11.88
CA CYS A 218 -14.94 14.16 -11.16
C CYS A 218 -14.85 13.97 -9.62
N PRO A 219 -13.93 14.65 -8.90
CA PRO A 219 -13.91 14.61 -7.44
C PRO A 219 -15.18 15.25 -6.86
N ASP A 220 -15.65 14.72 -5.74
CA ASP A 220 -16.84 15.20 -5.02
C ASP A 220 -16.53 15.63 -3.58
N ILE A 221 -15.23 15.66 -3.20
CA ILE A 221 -14.75 16.17 -1.91
C ILE A 221 -13.30 16.65 -2.00
N ASP A 222 -12.99 17.77 -1.35
CA ASP A 222 -11.63 18.26 -1.14
C ASP A 222 -11.17 18.01 0.30
N ILE A 223 -9.96 17.47 0.49
CA ILE A 223 -9.39 17.21 1.81
C ILE A 223 -8.18 18.12 2.02
N TYR A 224 -8.24 18.99 3.02
CA TYR A 224 -7.15 19.89 3.39
C TYR A 224 -6.27 19.26 4.48
N VAL A 225 -4.97 19.14 4.19
CA VAL A 225 -3.96 18.61 5.10
C VAL A 225 -2.69 19.42 4.94
N ASP A 226 -2.16 19.96 6.04
CA ASP A 226 -0.85 20.65 6.04
C ASP A 226 -0.77 21.76 4.96
N GLY A 227 -1.84 22.56 4.84
CA GLY A 227 -1.96 23.63 3.85
C GLY A 227 -2.16 23.17 2.40
N LYS A 228 -2.20 21.87 2.13
CA LYS A 228 -2.39 21.28 0.79
C LYS A 228 -3.78 20.68 0.62
N SER A 229 -4.30 20.74 -0.60
CA SER A 229 -5.61 20.21 -0.97
C SER A 229 -5.48 18.89 -1.74
N PHE A 230 -6.28 17.89 -1.35
CA PHE A 230 -6.34 16.57 -1.97
C PHE A 230 -7.77 16.32 -2.49
N LYS A 231 -7.95 16.32 -3.81
CA LYS A 231 -9.26 16.10 -4.44
C LYS A 231 -9.55 14.61 -4.51
N ALA A 232 -10.65 14.17 -3.92
CA ALA A 232 -10.95 12.76 -3.73
C ALA A 232 -12.42 12.42 -4.04
N HIS A 233 -12.77 11.16 -3.79
CA HIS A 233 -14.09 10.60 -4.08
C HIS A 233 -14.67 9.96 -2.83
N ARG A 234 -15.80 10.48 -2.33
CA ARG A 234 -16.45 10.01 -1.09
C ARG A 234 -16.73 8.51 -1.13
N ALA A 235 -17.23 8.02 -2.25
CA ALA A 235 -17.49 6.60 -2.48
C ALA A 235 -16.25 5.72 -2.25
N ILE A 236 -15.10 6.12 -2.79
CA ILE A 236 -13.86 5.32 -2.70
C ILE A 236 -13.25 5.44 -1.29
N LEU A 237 -13.25 6.64 -0.70
CA LEU A 237 -12.77 6.84 0.67
C LEU A 237 -13.57 5.98 1.67
N SER A 238 -14.91 6.05 1.61
CA SER A 238 -15.81 5.28 2.46
C SER A 238 -15.69 3.77 2.22
N ALA A 239 -15.48 3.34 0.97
CA ALA A 239 -15.27 1.93 0.68
C ALA A 239 -13.98 1.37 1.27
N ARG A 240 -12.93 2.20 1.36
CA ARG A 240 -11.56 1.75 1.65
C ARG A 240 -11.11 2.02 3.08
N SER A 241 -11.79 2.92 3.79
CA SER A 241 -11.45 3.33 5.15
C SER A 241 -12.70 3.42 6.01
N SER A 242 -12.72 2.70 7.13
CA SER A 242 -13.82 2.76 8.10
C SER A 242 -13.94 4.14 8.76
N TYR A 243 -12.83 4.86 8.93
CA TYR A 243 -12.82 6.23 9.43
C TYR A 243 -13.55 7.17 8.48
N PHE A 244 -13.18 7.16 7.19
CA PHE A 244 -13.87 7.98 6.19
C PHE A 244 -15.32 7.54 6.02
N ALA A 245 -15.62 6.23 6.07
CA ALA A 245 -16.99 5.74 6.04
C ALA A 245 -17.83 6.33 7.18
N ALA A 246 -17.32 6.31 8.40
CA ALA A 246 -18.01 6.88 9.56
C ALA A 246 -18.19 8.40 9.41
N MET A 247 -17.13 9.12 9.09
CA MET A 247 -17.14 10.58 8.97
C MET A 247 -18.04 11.09 7.83
N LEU A 248 -18.06 10.39 6.69
CA LEU A 248 -18.81 10.81 5.50
C LEU A 248 -20.23 10.22 5.46
N SER A 249 -20.61 9.39 6.43
CA SER A 249 -21.97 8.84 6.54
C SER A 249 -22.95 9.79 7.24
N GLY A 250 -24.22 9.74 6.86
CA GLY A 250 -25.35 10.21 7.69
C GLY A 250 -25.45 11.72 7.93
N CYS A 251 -25.78 12.09 9.19
CA CYS A 251 -26.24 13.41 9.64
C CYS A 251 -25.14 14.29 10.27
N TRP A 252 -23.86 13.98 10.02
CA TRP A 252 -22.73 14.78 10.49
C TRP A 252 -22.55 16.01 9.58
N ALA A 253 -21.98 17.09 10.10
CA ALA A 253 -21.83 18.32 9.31
C ALA A 253 -20.98 18.05 8.04
N GLU A 254 -19.94 17.24 8.21
CA GLU A 254 -18.98 16.79 7.21
C GLU A 254 -19.61 15.99 6.08
N SER A 255 -20.77 15.36 6.30
CA SER A 255 -21.44 14.57 5.25
C SER A 255 -22.08 15.44 4.16
N SER A 256 -22.24 16.75 4.43
CA SER A 256 -22.81 17.75 3.53
C SER A 256 -21.80 18.80 3.07
N GLN A 257 -20.57 18.75 3.58
CA GLN A 257 -19.51 19.69 3.22
C GLN A 257 -18.82 19.28 1.92
N GLU A 258 -18.47 20.28 1.11
CA GLU A 258 -17.65 20.10 -0.09
C GLU A 258 -16.17 19.85 0.24
N TYR A 259 -15.75 20.18 1.47
CA TYR A 259 -14.39 19.97 1.93
C TYR A 259 -14.31 19.57 3.41
N ILE A 260 -13.22 18.90 3.78
CA ILE A 260 -12.88 18.56 5.16
C ILE A 260 -11.42 18.92 5.45
N THR A 261 -11.07 19.14 6.71
CA THR A 261 -9.69 19.41 7.13
C THR A 261 -9.22 18.34 8.12
N LEU A 262 -8.08 17.71 7.85
CA LEU A 262 -7.48 16.71 8.73
C LEU A 262 -6.23 17.31 9.40
N GLN A 263 -6.14 17.14 10.72
CA GLN A 263 -5.05 17.66 11.55
C GLN A 263 -4.12 16.52 12.01
N GLY A 264 -2.87 16.85 12.32
CA GLY A 264 -1.90 15.89 12.86
C GLY A 264 -1.29 14.94 11.82
N ILE A 265 -1.48 15.22 10.54
CA ILE A 265 -0.93 14.45 9.42
C ILE A 265 -0.19 15.42 8.49
N ASN A 266 1.01 15.05 8.04
CA ASN A 266 1.68 15.84 7.01
C ASN A 266 1.25 15.40 5.61
N HIS A 267 1.48 16.26 4.62
CA HIS A 267 1.06 15.97 3.25
C HIS A 267 1.79 14.78 2.59
N VAL A 268 2.99 14.40 3.04
CA VAL A 268 3.74 13.24 2.50
C VAL A 268 3.06 11.94 2.92
N GLU A 269 2.72 11.78 4.20
CA GLU A 269 2.01 10.59 4.66
C GLU A 269 0.56 10.55 4.14
N MET A 270 -0.10 11.70 4.03
CA MET A 270 -1.41 11.81 3.37
C MET A 270 -1.35 11.31 1.92
N ASN A 271 -0.30 11.69 1.19
CA ASN A 271 -0.09 11.23 -0.19
C ASN A 271 0.08 9.70 -0.25
N VAL A 272 0.83 9.11 0.68
CA VAL A 272 0.96 7.65 0.80
C VAL A 272 -0.40 7.00 1.05
N MET A 273 -1.19 7.54 1.97
CA MET A 273 -2.52 7.02 2.29
C MET A 273 -3.43 7.05 1.06
N MET A 274 -3.46 8.16 0.31
CA MET A 274 -4.28 8.26 -0.90
C MET A 274 -3.84 7.32 -2.00
N HIS A 275 -2.53 7.20 -2.24
CA HIS A 275 -1.99 6.22 -3.20
C HIS A 275 -2.36 4.79 -2.80
N PHE A 276 -2.38 4.47 -1.50
CA PHE A 276 -2.82 3.17 -1.01
C PHE A 276 -4.34 2.95 -1.16
N ILE A 277 -5.16 3.95 -0.82
CA ILE A 277 -6.62 3.88 -0.90
C ILE A 277 -7.06 3.56 -2.34
N TYR A 278 -6.50 4.27 -3.32
CA TYR A 278 -6.86 4.12 -4.74
C TYR A 278 -6.11 2.98 -5.43
N GLY A 279 -4.78 2.91 -5.25
CA GLY A 279 -3.92 2.01 -6.01
C GLY A 279 -3.51 0.73 -5.29
N GLY A 280 -3.65 0.66 -3.96
CA GLY A 280 -3.09 -0.42 -3.16
C GLY A 280 -1.56 -0.49 -3.25
N THR A 281 -0.89 0.67 -3.31
CA THR A 281 0.57 0.75 -3.48
C THR A 281 1.34 0.06 -2.34
N LEU A 282 2.53 -0.45 -2.66
CA LEU A 282 3.32 -1.31 -1.76
C LEU A 282 4.70 -0.73 -1.39
N ASP A 283 4.88 0.55 -1.67
CA ASP A 283 6.13 1.27 -1.40
C ASP A 283 5.85 2.66 -0.87
N PHE A 284 6.83 3.23 -0.19
CA PHE A 284 6.76 4.59 0.36
C PHE A 284 7.88 5.45 -0.24
N PRO A 285 7.64 6.76 -0.40
CA PRO A 285 8.69 7.72 -0.75
C PRO A 285 9.81 7.73 0.30
N ASP A 286 11.05 7.98 -0.12
CA ASP A 286 12.23 7.98 0.76
C ASP A 286 12.11 8.92 1.98
N LYS A 287 11.36 10.02 1.84
CA LYS A 287 11.17 11.02 2.90
C LYS A 287 10.05 10.66 3.89
N ALA A 288 9.32 9.58 3.66
CA ALA A 288 8.11 9.28 4.40
C ALA A 288 8.42 8.63 5.77
N ASN A 289 7.73 9.07 6.83
CA ASN A 289 7.92 8.49 8.15
C ASN A 289 7.08 7.21 8.32
N VAL A 290 7.72 6.05 8.25
CA VAL A 290 7.08 4.74 8.33
C VAL A 290 6.31 4.54 9.65
N GLY A 291 6.80 5.07 10.77
CA GLY A 291 6.12 5.00 12.06
C GLY A 291 4.82 5.82 12.09
N GLN A 292 4.82 7.01 11.48
CA GLN A 292 3.61 7.83 11.36
C GLN A 292 2.58 7.20 10.42
N ILE A 293 3.03 6.63 9.29
CA ILE A 293 2.15 5.89 8.37
C ILE A 293 1.49 4.70 9.06
N LEU A 294 2.23 3.99 9.91
CA LEU A 294 1.72 2.84 10.67
C LEU A 294 0.64 3.26 11.69
N ASN A 295 0.84 4.36 12.42
CA ASN A 295 -0.18 4.94 13.31
C ASN A 295 -1.41 5.41 12.53
N MET A 296 -1.20 6.08 11.40
CA MET A 296 -2.28 6.54 10.53
C MET A 296 -3.08 5.36 9.98
N ALA A 297 -2.42 4.29 9.53
CA ALA A 297 -3.08 3.11 9.01
C ALA A 297 -4.06 2.51 10.04
N ASP A 298 -3.67 2.48 11.31
CA ASP A 298 -4.54 2.02 12.40
C ASP A 298 -5.72 2.97 12.63
N MET A 299 -5.45 4.27 12.77
CA MET A 299 -6.47 5.32 12.98
C MET A 299 -7.52 5.39 11.86
N TYR A 300 -7.09 5.23 10.60
CA TYR A 300 -7.97 5.27 9.43
C TYR A 300 -8.57 3.91 9.07
N GLY A 301 -8.26 2.85 9.83
CA GLY A 301 -8.78 1.49 9.58
C GLY A 301 -8.28 0.86 8.29
N LEU A 302 -7.03 1.15 7.90
CA LEU A 302 -6.36 0.68 6.68
C LEU A 302 -5.44 -0.50 6.98
N GLU A 303 -6.01 -1.67 7.28
CA GLU A 303 -5.23 -2.86 7.67
C GLU A 303 -4.19 -3.28 6.62
N GLY A 304 -4.53 -3.17 5.33
CA GLY A 304 -3.57 -3.47 4.27
C GLY A 304 -2.38 -2.50 4.22
N LEU A 305 -2.57 -1.23 4.60
CA LEU A 305 -1.47 -0.25 4.68
C LEU A 305 -0.56 -0.54 5.88
N LYS A 306 -1.15 -1.01 6.98
CA LYS A 306 -0.41 -1.48 8.16
C LYS A 306 0.53 -2.63 7.79
N GLU A 307 0.03 -3.62 7.05
CA GLU A 307 0.83 -4.73 6.53
C GLU A 307 1.93 -4.27 5.57
N VAL A 308 1.67 -3.27 4.71
CA VAL A 308 2.67 -2.66 3.83
C VAL A 308 3.77 -1.95 4.64
N ALA A 309 3.41 -1.17 5.65
CA ALA A 309 4.37 -0.50 6.52
C ALA A 309 5.25 -1.51 7.28
N ILE A 310 4.67 -2.59 7.80
CA ILE A 310 5.41 -3.69 8.44
C ILE A 310 6.36 -4.37 7.45
N TYR A 311 5.92 -4.62 6.21
CA TYR A 311 6.75 -5.16 5.14
C TYR A 311 7.95 -4.25 4.84
N ILE A 312 7.72 -2.93 4.76
CA ILE A 312 8.77 -1.92 4.51
C ILE A 312 9.77 -1.88 5.67
N LEU A 313 9.32 -1.92 6.92
CA LEU A 313 10.21 -2.04 8.08
C LEU A 313 11.07 -3.32 8.00
N ARG A 314 10.47 -4.46 7.65
CA ARG A 314 11.22 -5.71 7.46
C ARG A 314 12.24 -5.60 6.32
N ARG A 315 11.86 -5.00 5.18
CA ARG A 315 12.70 -4.86 3.99
C ARG A 315 13.85 -3.87 4.19
N ASP A 316 13.55 -2.66 4.61
CA ASP A 316 14.45 -1.50 4.54
C ASP A 316 15.20 -1.26 5.83
N TYR A 317 14.62 -1.62 6.98
CA TYR A 317 15.28 -1.48 8.27
C TYR A 317 15.98 -2.78 8.63
N CYS A 318 15.32 -3.92 8.46
CA CYS A 318 15.79 -5.20 8.99
C CYS A 318 16.44 -6.14 7.95
N ASN A 319 16.31 -5.86 6.65
CA ASN A 319 16.74 -6.78 5.58
C ASN A 319 16.21 -8.22 5.81
N PHE A 320 14.96 -8.33 6.24
CA PHE A 320 14.29 -9.57 6.62
C PHE A 320 15.05 -10.40 7.68
N PHE A 321 15.78 -9.73 8.58
CA PHE A 321 16.61 -10.36 9.61
C PHE A 321 17.60 -11.39 9.02
N GLN A 322 18.20 -11.03 7.89
CA GLN A 322 19.33 -11.75 7.30
C GLN A 322 20.65 -11.34 7.97
N LYS A 323 21.80 -11.83 7.49
CA LYS A 323 23.12 -11.62 8.11
C LYS A 323 23.35 -10.15 8.53
N PRO A 324 23.89 -9.91 9.75
CA PRO A 324 24.05 -8.55 10.27
C PRO A 324 25.13 -7.78 9.50
N ILE A 325 24.71 -6.70 8.82
CA ILE A 325 25.56 -5.77 8.08
C ILE A 325 25.72 -4.50 8.94
N PRO A 326 26.95 -4.00 9.19
CA PRO A 326 27.17 -2.86 10.10
C PRO A 326 26.28 -1.64 9.81
N ARG A 327 26.11 -1.27 8.53
CA ARG A 327 25.26 -0.15 8.10
C ARG A 327 23.75 -0.30 8.45
N ARG A 328 23.32 -1.47 8.92
CA ARG A 328 21.91 -1.80 9.19
C ARG A 328 21.62 -2.08 10.67
N LEU A 329 22.61 -2.02 11.55
CA LEU A 329 22.38 -2.24 12.99
C LEU A 329 21.56 -1.10 13.58
N ALA A 330 21.89 0.15 13.24
CA ALA A 330 21.11 1.32 13.66
C ALA A 330 19.65 1.26 13.17
N SER A 331 19.41 0.86 11.92
CA SER A 331 18.05 0.77 11.38
C SER A 331 17.23 -0.34 12.05
N VAL A 332 17.82 -1.47 12.45
CA VAL A 332 17.09 -2.49 13.24
C VAL A 332 16.69 -1.95 14.62
N LEU A 333 17.54 -1.15 15.27
CA LEU A 333 17.21 -0.52 16.55
C LEU A 333 16.12 0.55 16.41
N GLU A 334 16.15 1.32 15.32
CA GLU A 334 15.07 2.24 14.99
C GLU A 334 13.74 1.50 14.74
N CYS A 335 13.77 0.40 13.98
CA CYS A 335 12.62 -0.47 13.76
C CYS A 335 12.07 -1.06 15.08
N LEU A 336 12.95 -1.47 16.01
CA LEU A 336 12.56 -1.93 17.34
C LEU A 336 11.79 -0.85 18.09
N ILE A 337 12.28 0.39 18.09
CA ILE A 337 11.63 1.53 18.77
C ILE A 337 10.27 1.84 18.12
N ILE A 338 10.20 1.86 16.78
CA ILE A 338 8.94 2.07 16.05
C ILE A 338 7.94 0.96 16.41
N ALA A 339 8.34 -0.30 16.33
CA ALA A 339 7.47 -1.44 16.62
C ALA A 339 6.97 -1.42 18.07
N HIS A 340 7.81 -1.02 19.04
CA HIS A 340 7.39 -0.86 20.43
C HIS A 340 6.40 0.29 20.60
N THR A 341 6.69 1.45 20.02
CA THR A 341 5.90 2.68 20.17
C THR A 341 4.50 2.53 19.58
N VAL A 342 4.41 1.85 18.42
CA VAL A 342 3.13 1.64 17.71
C VAL A 342 2.41 0.36 18.17
N GLY A 343 3.06 -0.49 18.98
CA GLY A 343 2.44 -1.73 19.49
C GLY A 343 2.39 -2.88 18.48
N VAL A 344 3.36 -2.99 17.57
CA VAL A 344 3.49 -4.14 16.67
C VAL A 344 4.35 -5.23 17.31
N ASP A 345 3.72 -6.01 18.19
CA ASP A 345 4.39 -7.00 19.04
C ASP A 345 5.17 -8.07 18.26
N SER A 346 4.64 -8.51 17.11
CA SER A 346 5.28 -9.55 16.29
C SER A 346 6.63 -9.06 15.71
N LEU A 347 6.66 -7.82 15.23
CA LEU A 347 7.88 -7.20 14.69
C LEU A 347 8.85 -6.83 15.81
N PHE A 348 8.33 -6.32 16.94
CA PHE A 348 9.13 -6.04 18.13
C PHE A 348 9.83 -7.31 18.62
N ALA A 349 9.10 -8.43 18.75
CA ALA A 349 9.66 -9.71 19.17
C ALA A 349 10.71 -10.25 18.19
N ASP A 350 10.51 -10.07 16.87
CA ASP A 350 11.49 -10.46 15.86
C ASP A 350 12.77 -9.60 15.96
N CYS A 351 12.64 -8.28 16.13
CA CYS A 351 13.76 -7.38 16.39
C CYS A 351 14.53 -7.78 17.66
N MET A 352 13.82 -8.03 18.77
CA MET A 352 14.42 -8.43 20.03
C MET A 352 15.21 -9.73 19.90
N LYS A 353 14.62 -10.78 19.31
CA LYS A 353 15.31 -12.05 19.06
C LYS A 353 16.57 -11.85 18.23
N TRP A 354 16.50 -10.99 17.21
CA TRP A 354 17.63 -10.71 16.34
C TRP A 354 18.76 -9.95 17.05
N ILE A 355 18.40 -8.95 17.87
CA ILE A 355 19.35 -8.16 18.67
C ILE A 355 20.05 -9.05 19.69
N VAL A 356 19.28 -9.84 20.47
CA VAL A 356 19.82 -10.77 21.48
C VAL A 356 20.78 -11.77 20.85
N LYS A 357 20.44 -12.33 19.68
CA LYS A 357 21.31 -13.26 18.94
C LYS A 357 22.67 -12.65 18.54
N HIS A 358 22.72 -11.33 18.37
CA HIS A 358 23.90 -10.59 17.91
C HIS A 358 24.28 -9.46 18.90
N PHE A 359 24.02 -9.67 20.20
CA PHE A 359 24.01 -8.61 21.21
C PHE A 359 25.32 -7.81 21.23
N ALA A 360 26.48 -8.48 21.17
CA ALA A 360 27.77 -7.82 21.22
C ALA A 360 27.97 -6.79 20.10
N ARG A 361 27.39 -7.02 18.92
CA ARG A 361 27.44 -6.06 17.81
C ARG A 361 26.44 -4.92 17.98
N PHE A 362 25.26 -5.19 18.53
CA PHE A 362 24.24 -4.16 18.74
C PHE A 362 24.58 -3.24 19.91
N TRP A 363 25.03 -3.80 21.04
CA TRP A 363 25.37 -3.03 22.24
C TRP A 363 26.63 -2.18 22.03
N SER A 364 27.48 -2.51 21.05
CA SER A 364 28.60 -1.67 20.65
C SER A 364 28.22 -0.43 19.84
N GLU A 365 26.99 -0.37 19.31
CA GLU A 365 26.55 0.76 18.48
C GLU A 365 26.08 1.95 19.33
N ARG A 366 26.44 3.16 18.89
CA ARG A 366 26.00 4.39 19.56
C ARG A 366 24.48 4.56 19.57
N SER A 367 23.80 4.04 18.55
CA SER A 367 22.33 4.05 18.47
C SER A 367 21.67 3.22 19.56
N PHE A 368 22.35 2.21 20.12
CA PHE A 368 21.82 1.43 21.23
C PHE A 368 21.69 2.24 22.51
N ALA A 369 22.60 3.20 22.74
CA ALA A 369 22.52 4.11 23.88
C ALA A 369 21.27 5.01 23.86
N ASN A 370 20.68 5.24 22.68
CA ASN A 370 19.45 6.03 22.51
C ASN A 370 18.17 5.19 22.68
N VAL A 371 18.28 3.86 22.81
CA VAL A 371 17.14 2.98 23.05
C VAL A 371 16.61 3.22 24.47
N PRO A 372 15.27 3.29 24.68
CA PRO A 372 14.68 3.42 26.01
C PRO A 372 15.20 2.39 27.01
N SER A 373 15.37 2.80 28.27
CA SER A 373 16.00 1.98 29.32
C SER A 373 15.24 0.69 29.61
N GLU A 374 13.93 0.73 29.42
CA GLU A 374 12.99 -0.38 29.59
C GLU A 374 13.27 -1.48 28.56
N ILE A 375 13.52 -1.07 27.30
CA ILE A 375 13.86 -1.98 26.21
C ILE A 375 15.27 -2.54 26.40
N GLN A 376 16.24 -1.70 26.81
CA GLN A 376 17.60 -2.16 27.11
C GLN A 376 17.59 -3.24 28.21
N LYS A 377 16.88 -3.01 29.32
CA LYS A 377 16.69 -4.00 30.39
C LYS A 377 16.01 -5.27 29.88
N SER A 378 15.00 -5.13 29.01
CA SER A 378 14.35 -6.27 28.37
C SER A 378 15.34 -7.10 27.52
N CYS A 379 16.24 -6.44 26.76
CA CYS A 379 17.28 -7.14 25.99
C CYS A 379 18.21 -7.96 26.90
N LEU A 380 18.66 -7.39 28.02
CA LEU A 380 19.51 -8.10 28.98
C LEU A 380 18.77 -9.30 29.58
N ASN A 381 17.54 -9.09 30.07
CA ASN A 381 16.74 -10.15 30.69
C ASN A 381 16.47 -11.30 29.71
N MET A 382 16.15 -11.01 28.45
CA MET A 382 15.97 -12.04 27.43
C MET A 382 17.26 -12.81 27.14
N LEU A 383 18.42 -12.15 27.19
CA LEU A 383 19.72 -12.78 26.98
C LEU A 383 20.08 -13.70 28.16
N ILE A 384 19.89 -13.24 29.40
CA ILE A 384 20.07 -14.04 30.63
C ILE A 384 19.14 -15.26 30.60
N GLN A 385 17.86 -15.08 30.27
CA GLN A 385 16.91 -16.19 30.14
C GLN A 385 17.26 -17.18 29.03
N SER A 386 18.06 -16.77 28.04
CA SER A 386 18.53 -17.66 26.98
C SER A 386 19.75 -18.49 27.38
N LEU A 387 20.39 -18.19 28.52
CA LEU A 387 21.60 -18.87 29.01
C LEU A 387 21.32 -20.35 29.27
N ASN A 388 22.21 -21.20 28.75
CA ASN A 388 22.21 -22.64 28.97
C ASN A 388 23.64 -23.20 28.83
N ASP A 389 23.80 -24.46 29.20
CA ASP A 389 25.05 -25.22 29.12
C ASP A 389 25.72 -25.17 27.73
N LYS A 390 24.94 -25.02 26.66
CA LYS A 390 25.45 -25.02 25.27
C LYS A 390 25.93 -23.65 24.79
N ASN A 391 25.44 -22.55 25.36
CA ASN A 391 25.77 -21.20 24.91
C ASN A 391 26.53 -20.34 25.93
N ALA A 392 26.63 -20.76 27.19
CA ALA A 392 27.29 -20.00 28.26
C ALA A 392 28.72 -19.56 27.90
N ALA A 393 29.56 -20.49 27.42
CA ALA A 393 30.94 -20.19 27.02
C ALA A 393 31.02 -19.17 25.87
N PHE A 394 30.09 -19.24 24.92
CA PHE A 394 30.01 -18.29 23.82
C PHE A 394 29.60 -16.90 24.32
N LEU A 395 28.57 -16.81 25.16
CA LEU A 395 28.09 -15.54 25.71
C LEU A 395 29.15 -14.85 26.60
N LEU A 396 29.88 -15.63 27.39
CA LEU A 396 31.01 -15.12 28.19
C LEU A 396 32.12 -14.56 27.31
N MET A 397 32.51 -15.28 26.25
CA MET A 397 33.53 -14.81 25.30
C MET A 397 33.09 -13.54 24.56
N GLU A 398 31.83 -13.48 24.12
CA GLU A 398 31.29 -12.32 23.39
C GLU A 398 31.14 -11.09 24.28
N SER A 399 30.74 -11.27 25.54
CA SER A 399 30.64 -10.19 26.54
C SER A 399 32.01 -9.64 26.93
N ASP A 400 33.01 -10.51 27.14
CA ASP A 400 34.38 -10.08 27.41
C ASP A 400 34.94 -9.25 26.24
N ARG A 401 34.76 -9.74 25.02
CA ARG A 401 35.16 -9.00 23.81
C ARG A 401 34.44 -7.66 23.70
N LEU A 402 33.15 -7.59 24.01
CA LEU A 402 32.38 -6.35 24.02
C LEU A 402 33.00 -5.34 25.01
N ILE A 403 33.24 -5.76 26.25
CA ILE A 403 33.81 -4.91 27.31
C ILE A 403 35.17 -4.36 26.91
N ILE A 404 36.04 -5.20 26.33
CA ILE A 404 37.38 -4.79 25.87
C ILE A 404 37.29 -3.80 24.70
N SER A 405 36.32 -3.99 23.80
CA SER A 405 36.20 -3.19 22.58
C SER A 405 35.61 -1.79 22.78
N LEU A 406 34.83 -1.58 23.85
CA LEU A 406 34.10 -0.32 24.06
C LEU A 406 35.00 0.76 24.67
N PRO A 407 34.99 2.00 24.12
CA PRO A 407 35.68 3.13 24.76
C PRO A 407 35.02 3.47 26.10
N ARG A 408 35.79 3.99 27.06
CA ARG A 408 35.26 4.44 28.36
C ARG A 408 34.71 5.87 28.26
N VAL A 409 33.49 6.00 27.75
CA VAL A 409 32.79 7.27 27.51
C VAL A 409 31.32 7.14 27.88
N LYS A 410 30.64 8.27 28.16
CA LYS A 410 29.26 8.26 28.69
C LYS A 410 28.27 7.39 27.93
N TRP A 411 28.33 7.39 26.59
CA TRP A 411 27.34 6.65 25.78
C TRP A 411 27.52 5.13 25.84
N THR A 412 28.69 4.62 26.25
CA THR A 412 28.96 3.16 26.37
C THR A 412 28.71 2.62 27.77
N GLU A 413 28.50 3.47 28.78
CA GLU A 413 28.35 3.06 30.19
C GLU A 413 27.23 2.03 30.37
N VAL A 414 26.10 2.21 29.68
CA VAL A 414 24.97 1.28 29.73
C VAL A 414 25.36 -0.09 29.18
N ALA A 415 25.97 -0.13 27.99
CA ALA A 415 26.39 -1.37 27.35
C ALA A 415 27.45 -2.11 28.18
N LEU A 416 28.41 -1.37 28.77
CA LEU A 416 29.41 -1.92 29.69
C LEU A 416 28.76 -2.51 30.93
N THR A 417 27.83 -1.79 31.56
CA THR A 417 27.10 -2.25 32.75
C THR A 417 26.31 -3.53 32.46
N MET A 418 25.56 -3.55 31.36
CA MET A 418 24.80 -4.73 30.95
C MET A 418 25.70 -5.92 30.62
N ALA A 419 26.85 -5.69 29.99
CA ALA A 419 27.80 -6.75 29.68
C ALA A 419 28.42 -7.34 30.95
N SER A 420 28.77 -6.51 31.94
CA SER A 420 29.26 -7.00 33.24
C SER A 420 28.18 -7.77 34.00
N GLN A 421 26.93 -7.29 34.03
CA GLN A 421 25.81 -8.02 34.63
C GLN A 421 25.60 -9.40 33.98
N LEU A 422 25.75 -9.50 32.67
CA LEU A 422 25.67 -10.78 31.97
C LEU A 422 26.77 -11.77 32.38
N GLN A 423 27.95 -11.29 32.79
CA GLN A 423 29.05 -12.14 33.25
C GLN A 423 28.87 -12.63 34.70
N GLU A 424 28.03 -11.96 35.48
CA GLU A 424 27.75 -12.31 36.88
C GLU A 424 26.71 -13.44 37.02
N GLU A 425 25.87 -13.64 36.01
CA GLU A 425 24.88 -14.73 35.89
C GLU A 425 25.51 -16.04 35.38
#